data_AF-A0AAW9J0P3-F1
#
_entry.id   AF-A0AAW9J0P3-F1
#
_cell.length_a   1.000
_cell.length_b   1.000
_cell.length_c   1.000
_cell.angle_alpha   90.00
_cell.angle_beta   90.00
_cell.angle_gamma   90.00
#
_symmetry.space_group_name_H-M   'P 1'
#
loop_
_entity.id
_entity.type
_entity.pdbx_description
1 polymer ?
#
loop_
_entity_poly.entity_id
_entity_poly.type
_entity_poly.pdbx_seq_one_letter_code
_entity_poly.pdbx_strand_id
1 'polypeptide(L)'
;AIIALIIIIILAVIIAYVTIRRRNVMTNLLDIITMFPYIVPGSILGISLLVAFNKKPLLLSGTAFIMILAFAIRRLPYTIRSSAAIIHQIGTNTEEAAISLGASNVKTFSKITLPLMLPGVISGAILSWITIITELSTSIILYTAKTKTMTIAIYT
;
A
#
# COMPACT_ATOMS: atom_id res chain seq x y z
N ALA A 1 -5.32 8.18 -8.89
CA ALA A 1 -4.18 8.35 -7.97
C ALA A 1 -4.64 8.46 -6.50
N ILE A 2 -5.44 9.46 -6.13
CA ILE A 2 -5.85 9.70 -4.73
C ILE A 2 -6.51 8.49 -4.07
N ILE A 3 -7.48 7.85 -4.74
CA ILE A 3 -8.16 6.66 -4.19
C ILE A 3 -7.17 5.53 -3.90
N ALA A 4 -6.24 5.25 -4.83
CA ALA A 4 -5.21 4.25 -4.61
C ALA A 4 -4.29 4.62 -3.43
N LEU A 5 -3.96 5.91 -3.29
CA LEU A 5 -3.14 6.39 -2.18
C LEU A 5 -3.82 6.20 -0.81
N ILE A 6 -5.12 6.48 -0.72
CA ILE A 6 -5.90 6.25 0.50
C ILE A 6 -5.88 4.76 0.88
N ILE A 7 -6.11 3.87 -0.10
CA ILE A 7 -6.01 2.42 0.11
C ILE A 7 -4.61 2.03 0.60
N ILE A 8 -3.55 2.55 -0.03
CA ILE A 8 -2.17 2.31 0.36
C ILE A 8 -1.93 2.73 1.80
N ILE A 9 -2.33 3.94 2.20
CA ILE A 9 -2.10 4.45 3.56
C ILE A 9 -2.78 3.56 4.60
N ILE A 10 -4.06 3.24 4.40
CA ILE A 10 -4.84 2.43 5.34
C ILE A 10 -4.19 1.05 5.50
N LEU A 11 -3.90 0.37 4.39
CA LEU A 11 -3.30 -0.96 4.42
C LEU A 11 -1.87 -0.92 4.98
N ALA A 12 -1.06 0.05 4.58
CA ALA A 12 0.33 0.14 4.99
C ALA A 12 0.48 0.39 6.50
N VAL A 13 -0.36 1.24 7.08
CA VAL A 13 -0.37 1.50 8.52
C VAL A 13 -0.64 0.20 9.29
N ILE A 14 -1.66 -0.56 8.88
CA ILE A 14 -2.04 -1.81 9.54
C ILE A 14 -0.93 -2.87 9.36
N ILE A 15 -0.46 -3.05 8.13
CA ILE A 15 0.54 -4.06 7.80
C ILE A 15 1.85 -3.75 8.53
N ALA A 16 2.35 -2.52 8.46
CA ALA A 16 3.60 -2.13 9.13
C ALA A 16 3.52 -2.31 10.64
N TYR A 17 2.39 -1.96 11.27
CA TYR A 17 2.20 -2.18 12.70
C TYR A 17 2.22 -3.67 13.04
N VAL A 18 1.46 -4.49 12.31
CA VAL A 18 1.34 -5.92 12.59
C VAL A 18 2.65 -6.65 12.33
N THR A 19 3.36 -6.37 11.24
CA THR A 19 4.61 -7.06 10.89
C THR A 19 5.74 -6.76 11.87
N ILE A 20 5.76 -5.58 12.47
CA ILE A 20 6.79 -5.22 13.46
C ILE A 20 6.43 -5.68 14.86
N ARG A 21 5.20 -5.43 15.31
CA ARG A 21 4.80 -5.73 16.69
C ARG A 21 4.50 -7.21 16.91
N ARG A 22 4.21 -7.98 15.85
CA ARG A 22 3.99 -9.43 15.94
C ARG A 22 4.97 -10.13 15.01
N ARG A 23 5.97 -10.80 15.58
CA ARG A 23 6.92 -11.61 14.81
C ARG A 23 6.51 -13.08 14.85
N ASN A 24 5.89 -13.56 13.78
CA ASN A 24 5.53 -14.97 13.60
C ASN A 24 5.56 -15.33 12.11
N VAL A 25 5.32 -16.61 11.78
CA VAL A 25 5.35 -17.08 10.39
C VAL A 25 4.34 -16.35 9.51
N MET A 26 3.13 -16.06 10.03
CA MET A 26 2.07 -15.39 9.27
C MET A 26 2.42 -13.95 8.93
N THR A 27 3.02 -13.21 9.87
CA THR A 27 3.44 -11.83 9.62
C THR A 27 4.67 -11.74 8.73
N ASN A 28 5.58 -12.72 8.81
CA ASN A 28 6.67 -12.84 7.85
C ASN A 28 6.15 -13.11 6.43
N LEU A 29 5.18 -14.02 6.28
CA LEU A 29 4.54 -14.28 4.99
C LEU A 29 3.81 -13.04 4.47
N LEU A 30 3.12 -12.31 5.33
CA LEU A 30 2.48 -11.04 4.98
C LEU A 30 3.50 -10.00 4.48
N ASP A 31 4.65 -9.86 5.15
CA ASP A 31 5.72 -8.95 4.70
C ASP A 31 6.26 -9.37 3.33
N ILE A 32 6.47 -10.67 3.09
CA ILE A 32 6.94 -11.19 1.80
C ILE A 32 5.89 -10.91 0.69
N ILE A 33 4.63 -11.27 0.92
CA ILE A 33 3.55 -11.10 -0.07
C ILE A 33 3.35 -9.62 -0.40
N THR A 34 3.40 -8.75 0.60
CA THR A 34 3.19 -7.32 0.39
C THR A 34 4.38 -6.64 -0.31
N MET A 35 5.58 -7.22 -0.24
CA MET A 35 6.77 -6.75 -0.96
C MET A 35 6.89 -7.34 -2.36
N PHE A 36 6.28 -8.49 -2.61
CA PHE A 36 6.36 -9.19 -3.90
C PHE A 36 6.07 -8.30 -5.12
N PRO A 37 5.04 -7.41 -5.12
CA PRO A 37 4.78 -6.54 -6.27
C PRO A 37 5.92 -5.59 -6.65
N TYR A 38 6.86 -5.32 -5.72
CA TYR A 38 8.00 -4.43 -5.96
C TYR A 38 8.96 -4.99 -7.02
N ILE A 39 9.15 -6.31 -7.06
CA ILE A 39 10.05 -6.98 -8.02
C ILE A 39 9.37 -7.32 -9.35
N VAL A 40 8.04 -7.24 -9.40
CA VAL A 40 7.25 -7.57 -10.60
C VAL A 40 7.34 -6.41 -11.60
N PRO A 41 7.68 -6.66 -12.88
CA PRO A 41 7.56 -5.64 -13.93
C PRO A 41 6.12 -5.13 -14.06
N GLY A 42 5.94 -3.82 -14.29
CA GLY A 42 4.61 -3.22 -14.35
C GLY A 42 3.74 -3.79 -15.48
N SER A 43 4.38 -4.17 -16.58
CA SER A 43 3.71 -4.84 -17.68
C SER A 43 3.13 -6.20 -17.28
N ILE A 44 3.90 -6.99 -16.53
CA ILE A 44 3.44 -8.30 -16.02
C ILE A 44 2.27 -8.12 -15.07
N LEU A 45 2.33 -7.12 -14.17
CA LEU A 45 1.21 -6.82 -13.27
C LEU A 45 -0.05 -6.42 -14.05
N GLY A 46 0.10 -5.58 -15.08
CA GLY A 46 -1.00 -5.14 -15.94
C GLY A 46 -1.66 -6.30 -16.67
N ILE A 47 -0.86 -7.15 -17.33
CA ILE A 47 -1.36 -8.34 -18.02
C ILE A 47 -2.04 -9.30 -17.04
N SER A 48 -1.43 -9.53 -15.87
CA SER A 48 -1.97 -10.45 -14.87
C SER A 48 -3.33 -9.99 -14.36
N LEU A 49 -3.48 -8.70 -14.04
CA LEU A 49 -4.76 -8.12 -13.62
C LEU A 49 -5.80 -8.17 -14.74
N LEU A 50 -5.39 -7.86 -15.98
CA LEU A 50 -6.28 -7.94 -17.13
C LEU A 50 -6.78 -9.37 -17.32
N VAL A 51 -5.91 -10.37 -17.35
CA VAL A 51 -6.29 -11.78 -17.50
C VAL A 51 -7.20 -12.24 -16.34
N ALA A 52 -6.88 -11.85 -15.10
CA ALA A 52 -7.65 -12.24 -13.92
C ALA A 52 -9.06 -11.63 -13.87
N PHE A 53 -9.23 -10.40 -14.36
CA PHE A 53 -10.46 -9.62 -14.21
C PHE A 53 -11.17 -9.24 -15.52
N ASN A 54 -10.88 -9.95 -16.62
CA ASN A 54 -11.54 -9.76 -17.92
C ASN A 54 -12.78 -10.64 -18.14
N LYS A 55 -13.23 -11.38 -17.13
CA LYS A 55 -14.42 -12.24 -17.21
C LYS A 55 -15.24 -12.18 -15.91
N LYS A 56 -16.52 -12.54 -15.99
CA LYS A 56 -17.41 -12.72 -14.82
C LYS A 56 -16.82 -13.81 -13.89
N PRO A 57 -17.09 -13.77 -12.56
CA PRO A 57 -18.07 -12.92 -11.87
C PRO A 57 -17.58 -11.49 -11.58
N LEU A 58 -16.27 -11.25 -11.54
CA LEU A 58 -15.66 -9.95 -11.23
C LEU A 58 -15.00 -9.36 -12.48
N LEU A 59 -15.79 -8.67 -13.29
CA LEU A 59 -15.32 -7.97 -14.48
C LEU A 59 -14.86 -6.55 -14.11
N LEU A 60 -13.55 -6.33 -14.06
CA LEU A 60 -12.95 -5.01 -13.78
C LEU A 60 -12.30 -4.39 -15.01
N SER A 61 -12.00 -5.19 -16.03
CA SER A 61 -11.43 -4.71 -17.28
C SER A 61 -12.27 -3.59 -17.89
N GLY A 62 -11.60 -2.54 -18.35
CA GLY A 62 -12.25 -1.34 -18.91
C GLY A 62 -12.78 -0.33 -17.88
N THR A 63 -12.67 -0.62 -16.58
CA THR A 63 -13.07 0.32 -15.51
C THR A 63 -11.86 1.04 -14.93
N ALA A 64 -12.08 2.17 -14.24
CA ALA A 64 -11.02 2.83 -13.48
C ALA A 64 -10.52 1.98 -12.29
N PHE A 65 -11.33 1.02 -11.82
CA PHE A 65 -11.05 0.25 -10.62
C PHE A 65 -9.86 -0.70 -10.79
N ILE A 66 -9.72 -1.32 -11.97
CA ILE A 66 -8.56 -2.19 -12.26
C ILE A 66 -7.24 -1.40 -12.20
N MET A 67 -7.25 -0.13 -12.62
CA MET A 67 -6.09 0.76 -12.50
C MET A 67 -5.82 1.18 -11.06
N ILE A 68 -6.87 1.48 -10.29
CA ILE A 68 -6.75 1.80 -8.86
C ILE A 68 -6.12 0.64 -8.09
N LEU A 69 -6.58 -0.59 -8.34
CA LEU A 69 -6.01 -1.81 -7.76
C LEU A 69 -4.55 -2.00 -8.18
N ALA A 70 -4.25 -1.84 -9.47
CA ALA A 70 -2.89 -1.95 -9.96
C ALA A 70 -1.93 -0.99 -9.26
N PHE A 71 -2.32 0.27 -9.10
CA PHE A 71 -1.54 1.28 -8.39
C PHE A 71 -1.40 0.96 -6.91
N ALA A 72 -2.48 0.55 -6.25
CA ALA A 72 -2.45 0.18 -4.84
C ALA A 72 -1.47 -0.98 -4.60
N ILE A 73 -1.63 -2.09 -5.33
CA ILE A 73 -0.79 -3.29 -5.21
C ILE A 73 0.68 -2.94 -5.46
N ARG A 74 0.96 -2.21 -6.54
CA ARG A 74 2.34 -1.92 -6.96
C ARG A 74 3.08 -0.97 -6.03
N ARG A 75 2.36 -0.05 -5.39
CA ARG A 75 2.96 1.06 -4.62
C ARG A 75 2.80 0.94 -3.11
N LEU A 76 2.01 -0.03 -2.64
CA LEU A 76 1.90 -0.39 -1.23
C LEU A 76 3.26 -0.58 -0.50
N PRO A 77 4.28 -1.24 -1.10
CA PRO A 77 5.55 -1.49 -0.42
C PRO A 77 6.25 -0.24 0.12
N TYR A 78 6.17 0.88 -0.60
CA TYR A 78 6.86 2.12 -0.23
C TYR A 78 6.34 2.67 1.10
N THR A 79 5.02 2.75 1.26
CA THR A 79 4.41 3.24 2.51
C THR A 79 4.59 2.24 3.63
N ILE A 80 4.55 0.93 3.37
CA ILE A 80 4.85 -0.09 4.39
C ILE A 80 6.26 0.10 4.93
N ARG A 81 7.29 0.13 4.07
CA ARG A 81 8.69 0.23 4.51
C ARG A 81 8.99 1.54 5.23
N SER A 82 8.46 2.67 4.76
CA SER A 82 8.66 3.96 5.42
C SER A 82 7.99 4.01 6.80
N SER A 83 6.75 3.53 6.90
CA SER A 83 6.03 3.42 8.18
C SER A 83 6.72 2.47 9.16
N ALA A 84 7.19 1.33 8.64
CA ALA A 84 7.89 0.30 9.38
C ALA A 84 9.20 0.83 9.98
N ALA A 85 9.97 1.60 9.21
CA ALA A 85 11.23 2.18 9.68
C ALA A 85 11.05 3.07 10.91
N ILE A 86 9.95 3.80 11.01
CA ILE A 86 9.64 4.63 12.19
C ILE A 86 9.22 3.77 13.38
N ILE A 87 8.34 2.79 13.20
CA ILE A 87 7.91 1.91 14.29
C ILE A 87 9.10 1.13 14.88
N HIS A 88 10.05 0.70 14.05
CA HIS A 88 11.28 0.04 14.53
C HIS A 88 12.12 0.92 15.47
N GLN A 89 12.08 2.25 15.30
CA GLN A 89 12.78 3.19 16.17
C GLN A 89 12.00 3.49 17.47
N ILE A 90 10.68 3.26 17.47
CA ILE A 90 9.81 3.47 18.64
C ILE A 90 9.84 2.21 19.50
N GLY A 91 10.52 2.29 20.64
CA GLY A 91 10.52 1.22 21.66
C GLY A 91 9.11 0.84 22.12
N THR A 92 8.93 -0.40 22.59
CA THR A 92 7.63 -0.91 23.05
C THR A 92 7.21 -0.37 24.41
N ASN A 93 8.13 0.22 25.17
CA ASN A 93 7.92 0.68 26.55
C ASN A 93 6.73 1.64 26.69
N THR A 94 6.51 2.55 25.73
CA THR A 94 5.38 3.48 25.77
C THR A 94 4.04 2.78 25.53
N GLU A 95 4.02 1.74 24.69
CA GLU A 95 2.84 0.91 24.46
C GLU A 95 2.54 0.03 25.69
N GLU A 96 3.56 -0.58 26.27
CA GLU A 96 3.45 -1.42 27.48
C GLU A 96 3.00 -0.62 28.71
N ALA A 97 3.50 0.61 28.87
CA ALA A 97 3.07 1.51 29.93
C ALA A 97 1.57 1.87 29.81
N ALA A 98 1.10 2.15 28.60
CA ALA A 98 -0.31 2.44 28.36
C ALA A 98 -1.20 1.23 28.65
N ILE A 99 -0.77 0.03 28.24
CA ILE A 99 -1.50 -1.23 28.54
C ILE A 99 -1.54 -1.48 30.05
N SER A 100 -0.43 -1.25 30.76
CA SER A 100 -0.34 -1.41 32.22
C SER A 100 -1.27 -0.45 32.98
N LEU A 101 -1.49 0.76 32.44
CA LEU A 101 -2.47 1.74 32.94
C LEU A 101 -3.92 1.44 32.52
N GLY A 102 -4.18 0.27 31.92
CA GLY A 102 -5.51 -0.20 31.56
C GLY A 102 -6.00 0.20 30.16
N ALA A 103 -5.12 0.72 29.28
CA ALA A 103 -5.50 0.94 27.89
C ALA A 103 -5.58 -0.38 27.11
N SER A 104 -6.60 -0.53 26.26
CA SER A 104 -6.68 -1.66 25.33
C SER A 104 -5.68 -1.50 24.18
N ASN A 105 -5.27 -2.60 23.54
CA ASN A 105 -4.35 -2.58 22.40
C ASN A 105 -4.78 -1.62 21.28
N VAL A 106 -6.08 -1.54 20.99
CA VAL A 106 -6.63 -0.62 19.95
C VAL A 106 -6.49 0.84 20.38
N LYS A 107 -6.72 1.13 21.68
CA LYS A 107 -6.54 2.47 22.23
C LYS A 107 -5.05 2.86 22.24
N THR A 108 -4.18 1.96 22.65
CA THR A 108 -2.72 2.14 22.63
C THR A 108 -2.23 2.40 21.20
N PHE A 109 -2.64 1.59 20.23
CA PHE A 109 -2.30 1.80 18.81
C PHE A 109 -2.77 3.17 18.31
N SER A 110 -4.06 3.50 18.48
CA SER A 110 -4.64 4.72 17.91
C SER A 110 -4.15 6.02 18.58
N LYS A 111 -3.83 5.98 19.88
CA LYS A 111 -3.42 7.17 20.65
C LYS A 111 -1.91 7.33 20.80
N ILE A 112 -1.14 6.26 20.64
CA ILE A 112 0.31 6.28 20.85
C ILE A 112 1.02 5.91 19.56
N THR A 113 0.88 4.67 19.08
CA THR A 113 1.69 4.18 17.96
C THR A 113 1.38 4.91 16.66
N LEU A 114 0.10 5.11 16.33
CA LEU A 114 -0.33 5.73 15.09
C LEU A 114 0.17 7.19 14.97
N PRO A 115 -0.03 8.09 15.96
CA PRO A 115 0.56 9.43 15.93
C PRO A 115 2.09 9.44 15.80
N LEU A 116 2.78 8.50 16.47
CA LEU A 116 4.24 8.44 16.43
C LEU A 116 4.77 7.93 15.07
N MET A 117 4.04 7.06 14.37
CA MET A 117 4.45 6.56 13.05
C MET A 117 4.05 7.49 11.88
N LEU A 118 3.19 8.49 12.12
CA LEU A 118 2.66 9.38 11.07
C LEU A 118 3.74 10.01 10.17
N PRO A 119 4.89 10.49 10.68
CA PRO A 119 5.94 11.05 9.82
C PRO A 119 6.43 10.05 8.76
N GLY A 120 6.56 8.77 9.10
CA GLY A 120 6.92 7.70 8.16
C GLY A 120 5.78 7.38 7.20
N VAL A 121 4.53 7.36 7.68
CA VAL A 121 3.35 7.17 6.83
C VAL A 121 3.27 8.28 5.77
N ILE A 122 3.45 9.54 6.15
CA ILE A 122 3.40 10.69 5.25
C ILE A 122 4.55 10.62 4.23
N SER A 123 5.77 10.34 4.68
CA SER A 123 6.93 10.17 3.80
C SER A 123 6.70 9.08 2.75
N GLY A 124 6.24 7.90 3.19
CA GLY A 124 5.92 6.79 2.31
C GLY A 124 4.74 7.07 1.37
N ALA A 125 3.73 7.80 1.84
CA ALA A 125 2.59 8.22 1.02
C ALA A 125 3.01 9.18 -0.08
N ILE A 126 3.88 10.16 0.20
CA ILE A 126 4.41 11.08 -0.81
C ILE A 126 5.17 10.30 -1.88
N LEU A 127 6.05 9.38 -1.48
CA LEU A 127 6.79 8.54 -2.43
C LEU A 127 5.85 7.64 -3.27
N SER A 128 4.85 7.04 -2.63
CA SER A 128 3.82 6.27 -3.34
C SER A 128 3.07 7.14 -4.34
N TRP A 129 2.70 8.36 -3.97
CA TRP A 129 1.96 9.27 -4.85
C TRP A 129 2.79 9.67 -6.07
N ILE A 130 4.05 10.09 -5.87
CA ILE A 130 4.98 10.45 -6.96
C ILE A 130 5.14 9.29 -7.94
N THR A 131 5.28 8.06 -7.43
CA THR A 131 5.44 6.86 -8.27
C THR A 131 4.14 6.37 -8.92
N ILE A 132 2.97 6.82 -8.46
CA ILE A 132 1.67 6.60 -9.13
C ILE A 132 1.50 7.57 -10.29
N ILE A 133 1.75 8.86 -10.09
CA ILE A 133 1.51 9.88 -11.12
C ILE A 133 2.50 9.78 -12.30
N THR A 134 3.63 9.12 -12.09
CA THR A 134 4.65 8.83 -13.12
C THR A 134 4.52 7.40 -13.68
N GLU A 135 3.49 6.66 -13.30
CA GLU A 135 3.33 5.26 -13.71
C GLU A 135 2.83 5.15 -15.16
N LEU A 136 3.63 4.50 -16.01
CA LEU A 136 3.27 4.21 -17.40
C LEU A 136 3.08 2.70 -17.64
N SER A 137 4.00 1.88 -17.12
CA SER A 137 4.19 0.48 -17.50
C SER A 137 2.96 -0.42 -17.31
N THR A 138 2.18 -0.19 -16.26
CA THR A 138 0.97 -0.94 -15.93
C THR A 138 -0.24 -0.27 -16.56
N SER A 139 -0.24 1.07 -16.54
CA SER A 139 -1.31 1.90 -17.08
C SER A 139 -1.53 1.68 -18.57
N ILE A 140 -0.46 1.55 -19.37
CA ILE A 140 -0.57 1.38 -20.83
C ILE A 140 -1.29 0.09 -21.24
N ILE A 141 -1.29 -0.94 -20.38
CA ILE A 141 -2.01 -2.20 -20.63
C ILE A 141 -3.47 -2.11 -20.21
N LEU A 142 -3.78 -1.31 -19.19
CA LEU A 142 -5.08 -1.31 -18.52
C LEU A 142 -5.98 -0.14 -18.92
N TYR A 143 -5.43 0.92 -19.52
CA TYR A 143 -6.21 2.13 -19.80
C TYR A 143 -7.24 1.94 -20.90
N THR A 144 -8.23 2.82 -20.87
CA THR A 144 -9.23 3.02 -21.92
C THR A 144 -9.29 4.50 -22.28
N ALA A 145 -10.05 4.85 -23.31
CA ALA A 145 -10.32 6.25 -23.65
C ALA A 145 -10.85 7.08 -22.45
N LYS A 146 -11.62 6.46 -21.54
CA LYS A 146 -12.19 7.13 -20.36
C LYS A 146 -11.25 7.19 -19.15
N THR A 147 -10.19 6.39 -19.14
CA THR A 147 -9.27 6.25 -18.00
C THR A 147 -7.83 6.63 -18.33
N LYS A 148 -7.64 7.38 -19.42
CA LYS A 148 -6.35 7.89 -19.88
C LYS A 148 -5.71 8.77 -18.79
N THR A 149 -4.54 8.36 -18.30
CA THR A 149 -3.77 9.14 -17.32
C THR A 149 -2.96 10.23 -18.02
N MET A 150 -2.50 11.22 -17.25
CA MET A 150 -1.59 12.25 -17.75
C MET A 150 -0.34 11.65 -18.41
N THR A 151 0.25 10.64 -17.78
CA THR A 151 1.44 9.94 -18.30
C THR A 151 1.17 9.29 -19.65
N ILE A 152 0.01 8.63 -19.81
CA ILE A 152 -0.38 8.06 -21.09
C ILE A 152 -0.63 9.16 -22.12
N ALA A 153 -1.26 10.27 -21.73
CA ALA A 153 -1.51 11.40 -22.62
C ALA A 153 -0.26 12.13 -23.11
N ILE A 154 0.83 12.08 -22.36
CA ILE A 154 2.13 12.59 -22.81
C ILE A 154 2.82 11.58 -23.74
N TYR A 155 2.64 10.28 -23.50
CA TYR A 155 3.29 9.22 -24.28
C TYR A 155 2.67 9.00 -25.66
N THR A 156 1.34 9.13 -25.78
CA THR A 156 0.57 8.93 -27.03
C THR A 156 0.17 10.24 -27.67
#